data_AF-A0A2D4KSF4-F1
#
_entry.id   AF-A0A2D4KSF4-F1
#
_cell.length_a   1.000
_cell.length_b   1.000
_cell.length_c   1.000
_cell.angle_alpha   90.00
_cell.angle_beta   90.00
_cell.angle_gamma   90.00
#
_symmetry.space_group_name_H-M   'P 1'
#
loop_
_entity.id
_entity.type
_entity.pdbx_description
1 polymer ?
#
loop_
_entity_poly.entity_id
_entity_poly.type
_entity_poly.pdbx_seq_one_letter_code
_entity_poly.pdbx_strand_id
1 'polypeptide(L)'
;AIGKVYIDIDPLLYSEAATVISGWFPIYDTIHGIRGEINVMVKVDLFNDLNRFRQSSCGVKFFCTTSIPRCYKAVIIHGFVEELVVNEDPEYQWIDRIRTPRASNEARQRLISLMSGELQRKIGLKVLEMRGNAVVGYLQCFDLEGESGLVVRAIGTACTLDKLSNTPVFLPACNSPSKEIKE
;
A
#
# COMPACT_ATOMS: atom_id res chain seq x y z
N ALA A 1 15.68 -13.72 -15.19
CA ALA A 1 14.29 -13.28 -14.90
C ALA A 1 14.04 -11.97 -15.64
N ILE A 2 12.82 -11.73 -16.15
CA ILE A 2 12.47 -10.53 -16.95
C ILE A 2 12.08 -9.33 -16.05
N GLY A 3 11.78 -9.60 -14.78
CA GLY A 3 11.39 -8.62 -13.75
C GLY A 3 10.23 -9.15 -12.91
N LYS A 4 9.60 -8.28 -12.11
CA LYS A 4 8.46 -8.57 -11.24
C LYS A 4 7.39 -7.47 -11.35
N VAL A 5 6.14 -7.85 -11.05
CA VAL A 5 5.03 -6.93 -10.89
C VAL A 5 4.51 -7.06 -9.47
N TYR A 6 4.39 -5.94 -8.76
CA TYR A 6 3.77 -5.87 -7.44
C TYR A 6 2.41 -5.19 -7.60
N ILE A 7 1.36 -5.88 -7.20
CA ILE A 7 -0.02 -5.39 -7.28
C ILE A 7 -0.54 -5.27 -5.87
N ASP A 8 -0.83 -4.05 -5.44
CA ASP A 8 -1.54 -3.79 -4.20
C ASP A 8 -3.04 -4.04 -4.41
N ILE A 9 -3.60 -4.92 -3.59
CA ILE A 9 -5.00 -5.32 -3.64
C ILE A 9 -5.83 -4.66 -2.53
N ASP A 10 -5.23 -3.86 -1.65
CA ASP A 10 -5.91 -3.15 -0.57
C ASP A 10 -7.12 -2.32 -1.06
N PRO A 11 -7.08 -1.66 -2.24
CA PRO A 11 -8.24 -0.99 -2.79
C PRO A 11 -9.46 -1.91 -3.02
N LEU A 12 -9.27 -3.21 -3.21
CA LEU A 12 -10.34 -4.18 -3.43
C LEU A 12 -10.93 -4.70 -2.12
N LEU A 13 -10.30 -4.42 -0.97
CA LEU A 13 -10.69 -4.94 0.32
C LEU A 13 -11.77 -4.09 1.03
N TYR A 14 -12.22 -3.00 0.41
CA TYR A 14 -13.28 -2.16 0.96
C TYR A 14 -14.66 -2.67 0.53
N SER A 15 -15.60 -2.75 1.48
CA SER A 15 -16.98 -3.21 1.22
C SER A 15 -17.71 -2.44 0.11
N GLU A 16 -17.28 -1.22 -0.21
CA GLU A 16 -17.87 -0.37 -1.26
C GLU A 16 -16.96 -0.21 -2.49
N ALA A 17 -15.81 -0.87 -2.54
CA ALA A 17 -14.87 -0.73 -3.64
C ALA A 17 -15.23 -1.64 -4.81
N ALA A 18 -14.61 -1.36 -5.96
CA ALA A 18 -14.58 -2.30 -7.07
C ALA A 18 -13.98 -3.63 -6.57
N THR A 19 -14.63 -4.75 -6.87
CA THR A 19 -14.13 -6.10 -6.56
C THR A 19 -13.09 -6.58 -7.57
N VAL A 20 -12.78 -5.76 -8.58
CA VAL A 20 -11.89 -6.10 -9.70
C VAL A 20 -10.93 -4.94 -9.95
N ILE A 21 -9.65 -5.25 -10.09
CA ILE A 21 -8.64 -4.41 -10.74
C ILE A 21 -8.22 -5.07 -12.05
N SER A 22 -8.12 -4.29 -13.12
CA SER A 22 -7.71 -4.80 -14.44
C SER A 22 -6.93 -3.72 -15.18
N GLY A 23 -5.83 -4.10 -15.83
CA GLY A 23 -5.03 -3.17 -16.62
C GLY A 23 -3.66 -3.71 -17.00
N TRP A 24 -2.91 -2.87 -17.71
CA TRP A 24 -1.51 -3.11 -18.03
C TRP A 24 -0.62 -2.63 -16.89
N PHE A 25 0.19 -3.54 -16.35
CA PHE A 25 1.13 -3.27 -15.27
C PHE A 25 2.58 -3.37 -15.76
N PRO A 26 3.44 -2.40 -15.41
CA PRO A 26 4.85 -2.45 -15.79
C PRO A 26 5.59 -3.57 -15.06
N ILE A 27 6.42 -4.30 -15.81
CA ILE A 27 7.34 -5.31 -15.28
C ILE A 27 8.64 -4.61 -14.88
N TYR A 28 8.95 -4.60 -13.59
CA TYR A 28 10.15 -3.95 -13.05
C TYR A 28 11.29 -4.95 -12.82
N ASP A 29 12.44 -4.65 -13.42
CA ASP A 29 13.72 -5.31 -13.16
C ASP A 29 14.57 -4.42 -12.26
N THR A 30 15.14 -5.00 -11.20
CA THR A 30 15.95 -4.26 -10.21
C THR A 30 17.24 -3.68 -10.78
N ILE A 31 17.69 -4.15 -11.95
CA ILE A 31 18.93 -3.68 -12.59
C ILE A 31 18.61 -2.80 -13.80
N HIS A 32 17.64 -3.20 -14.61
CA HIS A 32 17.39 -2.60 -15.93
C HIS A 32 16.14 -1.72 -15.97
N GLY A 33 15.43 -1.54 -14.86
CA GLY A 33 14.21 -0.74 -14.80
C GLY A 33 13.01 -1.43 -15.47
N ILE A 34 12.18 -0.67 -16.20
CA ILE A 34 10.98 -1.20 -16.86
C ILE A 34 11.39 -2.06 -18.05
N ARG A 35 10.92 -3.31 -18.09
CA ARG A 35 11.27 -4.30 -19.13
C ARG A 35 10.13 -4.69 -20.06
N GLY A 36 8.93 -4.20 -19.78
CA GLY A 36 7.73 -4.47 -20.54
C GLY A 36 6.50 -4.22 -19.68
N GLU A 37 5.37 -4.67 -20.18
CA GLU A 37 4.08 -4.57 -19.52
C GLU A 37 3.34 -5.91 -19.62
N ILE A 38 2.50 -6.19 -18.63
CA ILE A 38 1.65 -7.38 -18.60
C ILE A 38 0.22 -6.95 -18.26
N ASN A 39 -0.74 -7.47 -19.02
CA ASN A 39 -2.15 -7.26 -18.71
C ASN A 39 -2.57 -8.23 -17.60
N VAL A 40 -3.05 -7.70 -16.48
CA VAL A 40 -3.47 -8.50 -15.32
C VAL A 40 -4.88 -8.08 -14.91
N MET A 41 -5.70 -9.08 -14.57
CA MET A 41 -6.99 -8.90 -13.93
C MET A 41 -6.99 -9.66 -12.61
N VAL A 42 -7.29 -8.97 -11.50
CA VAL A 42 -7.45 -9.56 -10.17
C VAL A 42 -8.87 -9.26 -9.70
N LYS A 43 -9.60 -10.32 -9.33
CA LYS A 43 -10.92 -10.24 -8.72
C LYS A 43 -10.85 -10.78 -7.30
N VAL A 44 -11.40 -10.03 -6.34
CA VAL A 44 -11.49 -10.43 -4.93
C VAL A 44 -12.95 -10.51 -4.54
N ASP A 45 -13.38 -11.70 -4.12
CA ASP A 45 -14.70 -11.93 -3.53
C ASP A 45 -14.51 -12.05 -2.02
N LEU A 46 -14.87 -10.98 -1.28
CA LEU A 46 -14.79 -10.96 0.17
C LEU A 46 -15.99 -11.69 0.78
N PHE A 47 -15.72 -12.83 1.42
CA PHE A 47 -16.67 -13.43 2.34
C PHE A 47 -16.50 -12.76 3.70
N ASN A 48 -17.60 -12.53 4.43
CA ASN A 48 -17.60 -11.87 5.74
C ASN A 48 -16.41 -12.34 6.60
N ASP A 49 -15.71 -11.41 7.22
CA ASP A 49 -14.53 -11.68 8.04
C ASP A 49 -14.94 -12.54 9.25
N LEU A 50 -14.92 -13.86 9.07
CA LEU A 50 -15.17 -14.88 10.10
C LEU A 50 -13.99 -14.98 11.07
N ASN A 51 -12.97 -14.11 10.93
CA ASN A 51 -11.79 -14.15 11.78
C ASN A 51 -12.14 -13.67 13.19
N ARG A 52 -12.44 -14.66 14.05
CA ARG A 52 -12.75 -14.50 15.48
C ARG A 52 -11.70 -13.69 16.25
N PHE A 53 -10.48 -13.57 15.73
CA PHE A 53 -9.35 -12.95 16.41
C PHE A 53 -9.21 -11.43 16.19
N ARG A 54 -10.04 -10.79 15.33
CA ARG A 54 -10.00 -9.32 15.08
C ARG A 54 -8.59 -8.75 14.81
N GLN A 55 -7.73 -9.55 14.17
CA GLN A 55 -6.35 -9.15 13.84
C GLN A 55 -6.25 -8.41 12.49
N SER A 56 -7.38 -8.25 11.79
CA SER A 56 -7.50 -7.51 10.55
C SER A 56 -7.84 -6.04 10.82
N SER A 57 -7.19 -5.13 10.08
CA SER A 57 -7.58 -3.72 10.01
C SER A 57 -8.61 -3.46 8.90
N CYS A 58 -9.42 -4.47 8.58
CA CYS A 58 -10.38 -4.42 7.48
C CYS A 58 -11.37 -3.28 7.70
N GLY A 59 -11.61 -2.47 6.66
CA GLY A 59 -12.53 -1.33 6.69
C GLY A 59 -11.91 0.01 7.07
N VAL A 60 -10.64 0.05 7.53
CA VAL A 60 -9.93 1.32 7.71
C VAL A 60 -9.40 1.82 6.37
N LYS A 61 -9.76 3.06 6.01
CA LYS A 61 -9.32 3.69 4.75
C LYS A 61 -8.09 4.57 4.99
N PHE A 62 -7.04 4.39 4.21
CA PHE A 62 -5.85 5.23 4.27
C PHE A 62 -5.87 6.26 3.15
N PHE A 63 -5.76 7.54 3.49
CA PHE A 63 -5.71 8.64 2.55
C PHE A 63 -4.37 9.36 2.70
N CYS A 64 -3.55 9.35 1.65
CA CYS A 64 -2.29 10.10 1.62
C CYS A 64 -2.51 11.61 1.44
N THR A 65 -3.75 12.05 1.18
CA THR A 65 -4.09 13.47 1.07
C THR A 65 -4.07 14.13 2.45
N THR A 66 -3.44 15.30 2.53
CA THR A 66 -3.36 16.10 3.78
C THR A 66 -4.71 16.71 4.19
N SER A 67 -5.68 16.73 3.29
CA SER A 67 -7.07 17.13 3.54
C SER A 67 -8.03 15.95 3.38
N ILE A 68 -9.18 16.03 4.05
CA ILE A 68 -10.29 15.08 3.87
C ILE A 68 -10.74 15.12 2.40
N PRO A 69 -10.82 13.98 1.70
CA PRO A 69 -11.26 13.97 0.30
C PRO A 69 -12.68 14.50 0.15
N ARG A 70 -12.97 15.17 -0.97
CA ARG A 70 -14.25 15.89 -1.22
C ARG A 70 -15.50 15.01 -1.15
N CYS A 71 -15.37 13.70 -1.32
CA CYS A 71 -16.48 12.75 -1.21
C CYS A 71 -16.79 12.32 0.24
N TYR A 72 -16.04 12.82 1.21
CA TYR A 72 -16.21 12.52 2.62
C TYR A 72 -16.38 13.78 3.46
N LYS A 73 -17.03 13.62 4.61
CA LYS A 73 -17.12 14.59 5.69
C LYS A 73 -16.51 13.98 6.94
N ALA A 74 -15.60 14.70 7.61
CA ALA A 74 -15.16 14.27 8.93
C ALA A 74 -16.25 14.51 9.96
N VAL A 75 -16.64 13.43 10.63
CA VAL A 75 -17.56 13.46 11.78
C VAL A 75 -16.77 13.68 13.05
N ILE A 76 -15.67 12.94 13.21
CA ILE A 76 -14.79 12.98 14.38
C ILE A 76 -13.35 12.91 13.92
N ILE A 77 -12.49 13.73 14.53
CA ILE A 77 -11.04 13.64 14.41
C ILE A 77 -10.54 13.09 15.75
N HIS A 78 -10.03 11.86 15.76
CA HIS A 78 -9.57 11.19 16.98
C HIS A 78 -8.20 11.71 17.41
N GLY A 79 -7.34 12.04 16.44
CA GLY A 79 -6.02 12.62 16.70
C GLY A 79 -4.92 11.93 15.91
N PHE A 80 -3.68 12.21 16.31
CA PHE A 80 -2.48 11.71 15.65
C PHE A 80 -2.28 10.21 15.90
N VAL A 81 -1.88 9.49 14.85
CA VAL A 81 -1.44 8.09 14.92
C VAL A 81 -0.07 7.96 14.30
N GLU A 82 0.80 7.21 14.96
CA GLU A 82 2.09 6.82 14.44
C GLU A 82 2.38 5.35 14.73
N GLU A 83 3.24 4.78 13.91
CA GLU A 83 3.84 3.47 14.16
C GLU A 83 5.22 3.40 13.54
N LEU A 84 6.05 2.52 14.09
CA LEU A 84 7.38 2.21 13.57
C LEU A 84 7.62 0.71 13.60
N VAL A 85 8.15 0.16 12.52
CA VAL A 85 8.61 -1.24 12.46
C VAL A 85 10.04 -1.25 11.95
N VAL A 86 10.89 -2.02 12.62
CA VAL A 86 12.28 -2.26 12.23
C VAL A 86 12.41 -3.69 11.75
N ASN A 87 13.17 -3.90 10.69
CA ASN A 87 13.54 -5.23 10.23
C ASN A 87 14.96 -5.23 9.67
N GLU A 88 15.60 -6.38 9.66
CA GLU A 88 16.96 -6.51 9.15
C GLU A 88 16.97 -6.25 7.63
N ASP A 89 17.98 -5.51 7.15
CA ASP A 89 18.13 -5.29 5.70
C ASP A 89 18.82 -6.51 5.05
N PRO A 90 18.17 -7.19 4.08
CA PRO A 90 18.74 -8.34 3.36
C PRO A 90 19.93 -8.02 2.43
N GLU A 91 20.54 -6.84 2.56
CA GLU A 91 21.86 -6.52 1.98
C GLU A 91 23.00 -6.49 3.00
N TYR A 92 22.70 -6.52 4.31
CA TYR A 92 23.72 -6.34 5.36
C TYR A 92 24.19 -7.65 6.01
N GLN A 93 23.57 -8.80 5.70
CA GLN A 93 23.98 -10.08 6.26
C GLN A 93 25.19 -10.67 5.51
N TRP A 94 26.13 -11.28 6.23
CA TRP A 94 27.36 -11.85 5.67
C TRP A 94 27.11 -12.95 4.61
N ILE A 95 25.95 -13.63 4.67
CA ILE A 95 25.49 -14.63 3.69
C ILE A 95 25.19 -13.98 2.32
N ASP A 96 24.85 -12.68 2.30
CA ASP A 96 24.52 -11.97 1.06
C ASP A 96 25.75 -11.63 0.19
N ARG A 97 26.98 -11.81 0.69
CA ARG A 97 28.20 -11.78 -0.15
C ARG A 97 28.24 -12.90 -1.20
N ILE A 98 27.44 -13.94 -1.02
CA ILE A 98 27.31 -15.08 -1.96
C ILE A 98 26.15 -14.83 -2.95
N ARG A 99 25.23 -13.92 -2.62
CA ARG A 99 24.03 -13.65 -3.41
C ARG A 99 24.33 -12.68 -4.54
N THR A 100 23.66 -12.85 -5.67
CA THR A 100 23.77 -11.89 -6.78
C THR A 100 23.11 -10.56 -6.38
N PRO A 101 23.64 -9.39 -6.82
CA PRO A 101 23.05 -8.08 -6.52
C PRO A 101 21.56 -7.98 -6.89
N ARG A 102 21.18 -8.67 -7.98
CA ARG A 102 19.78 -8.78 -8.41
C ARG A 102 18.88 -9.41 -7.35
N ALA A 103 19.28 -10.57 -6.82
CA ALA A 103 18.47 -11.34 -5.88
C ALA A 103 18.34 -10.63 -4.52
N SER A 104 19.37 -9.90 -4.10
CA SER A 104 19.30 -9.11 -2.86
C SER A 104 18.39 -7.87 -3.03
N ASN A 105 18.51 -7.13 -4.14
CA ASN A 105 17.58 -6.03 -4.45
C ASN A 105 16.11 -6.49 -4.52
N GLU A 106 15.85 -7.65 -5.13
CA GLU A 106 14.51 -8.23 -5.18
C GLU A 106 13.99 -8.62 -3.78
N ALA A 107 14.87 -9.11 -2.90
CA ALA A 107 14.54 -9.42 -1.52
C ALA A 107 14.20 -8.14 -0.74
N ARG A 108 14.97 -7.06 -0.92
CA ARG A 108 14.67 -5.77 -0.29
C ARG A 108 13.35 -5.18 -0.76
N GLN A 109 13.07 -5.15 -2.07
CA GLN A 109 11.80 -4.65 -2.58
C GLN A 109 10.61 -5.41 -1.98
N ARG A 110 10.74 -6.73 -1.85
CA ARG A 110 9.73 -7.56 -1.18
C ARG A 110 9.61 -7.20 0.31
N LEU A 111 10.73 -7.02 1.02
CA LEU A 111 10.72 -6.63 2.43
C LEU A 111 10.03 -5.28 2.64
N ILE A 112 10.35 -4.26 1.84
CA ILE A 112 9.72 -2.93 1.88
C ILE A 112 8.19 -3.05 1.74
N SER A 113 7.71 -3.85 0.78
CA SER A 113 6.28 -4.07 0.58
C SER A 113 5.62 -4.77 1.78
N LEU A 114 6.27 -5.80 2.34
CA LEU A 114 5.76 -6.50 3.52
C LEU A 114 5.70 -5.59 4.75
N MET A 115 6.76 -4.84 4.99
CA MET A 115 6.86 -3.88 6.09
C MET A 115 5.82 -2.77 5.94
N SER A 116 5.54 -2.35 4.71
CA SER A 116 4.52 -1.35 4.45
C SER A 116 3.13 -1.84 4.87
N GLY A 117 2.75 -3.04 4.44
CA GLY A 117 1.48 -3.65 4.81
C GLY A 117 1.38 -3.96 6.32
N GLU A 118 2.46 -4.41 6.94
CA GLU A 118 2.48 -4.64 8.40
C GLU A 118 2.24 -3.34 9.18
N LEU A 119 2.90 -2.26 8.78
CA LEU A 119 2.79 -0.96 9.42
C LEU A 119 1.40 -0.36 9.25
N GLN A 120 0.84 -0.42 8.04
CA GLN A 120 -0.55 -0.01 7.77
C GLN A 120 -1.52 -0.82 8.63
N ARG A 121 -1.34 -2.14 8.74
CA ARG A 121 -2.18 -2.99 9.59
C ARG A 121 -2.11 -2.57 11.06
N LYS A 122 -0.92 -2.32 11.61
CA LYS A 122 -0.75 -1.88 13.01
C LYS A 122 -1.45 -0.54 13.28
N ILE A 123 -1.26 0.45 12.40
CA ILE A 123 -1.95 1.74 12.50
C ILE A 123 -3.47 1.55 12.38
N GLY A 124 -3.92 0.72 11.44
CA GLY A 124 -5.34 0.44 11.24
C GLY A 124 -5.99 -0.19 12.48
N LEU A 125 -5.30 -1.08 13.18
CA LEU A 125 -5.77 -1.61 14.46
C LEU A 125 -5.92 -0.52 15.52
N LYS A 126 -4.95 0.39 15.67
CA LYS A 126 -5.06 1.56 16.58
C LYS A 126 -6.27 2.43 16.23
N VAL A 127 -6.54 2.63 14.95
CA VAL A 127 -7.70 3.42 14.47
C VAL A 127 -9.01 2.74 14.84
N LEU A 128 -9.10 1.42 14.68
CA LEU A 128 -10.28 0.65 15.08
C LEU A 128 -10.51 0.67 16.59
N GLU A 129 -9.44 0.63 17.40
CA GLU A 129 -9.53 0.77 18.86
C GLU A 129 -10.14 2.12 19.26
N MET A 130 -9.80 3.19 18.53
CA MET A 130 -10.39 4.52 18.69
C MET A 130 -11.80 4.65 18.08
N ARG A 131 -12.36 3.58 17.50
CA ARG A 131 -13.63 3.59 16.73
C ARG A 131 -13.61 4.53 15.52
N GLY A 132 -12.42 4.78 14.97
CA GLY A 132 -12.23 5.44 13.69
C GLY A 132 -12.43 4.48 12.51
N ASN A 133 -12.56 5.05 11.32
CA ASN A 133 -12.68 4.28 10.07
C ASN A 133 -11.72 4.75 8.97
N ALA A 134 -10.89 5.76 9.25
CA ALA A 134 -9.95 6.29 8.27
C ALA A 134 -8.71 6.90 8.93
N VAL A 135 -7.62 6.92 8.16
CA VAL A 135 -6.41 7.69 8.42
C VAL A 135 -6.25 8.71 7.30
N VAL A 136 -6.20 10.00 7.64
CA VAL A 136 -5.98 11.11 6.70
C VAL A 136 -4.56 11.65 6.87
N GLY A 137 -3.95 12.12 5.78
CA GLY A 137 -2.57 12.57 5.78
C GLY A 137 -1.60 11.43 6.07
N TYR A 138 -1.92 10.21 5.63
CA TYR A 138 -1.04 9.07 5.80
C TYR A 138 0.26 9.29 5.04
N LEU A 139 1.38 9.28 5.79
CA LEU A 139 2.72 9.41 5.25
C LEU A 139 3.57 8.28 5.77
N GLN A 140 4.30 7.62 4.87
CA GLN A 140 5.24 6.56 5.20
C GLN A 140 6.65 6.94 4.77
N CYS A 141 7.60 6.73 5.68
CA CYS A 141 9.01 7.01 5.51
C CYS A 141 9.81 5.72 5.72
N PHE A 142 10.82 5.51 4.88
CA PHE A 142 11.72 4.37 4.93
C PHE A 142 13.13 4.90 5.13
N ASP A 143 13.76 4.51 6.23
CA ASP A 143 15.11 4.89 6.60
C ASP A 143 16.00 3.65 6.62
N LEU A 144 17.18 3.74 6.00
CA LEU A 144 18.19 2.67 6.02
C LEU A 144 19.24 3.03 7.08
N GLU A 145 19.17 2.37 8.24
CA GLU A 145 19.98 2.68 9.42
C GLU A 145 21.17 1.71 9.58
N GLY A 146 21.88 1.40 8.50
CA GLY A 146 23.14 0.63 8.56
C GLY A 146 23.03 -0.67 9.36
N GLU A 147 23.68 -0.73 10.53
CA GLU A 147 23.66 -1.89 11.44
C GLU A 147 22.27 -2.23 12.01
N SER A 148 21.36 -1.25 12.08
CA SER A 148 19.97 -1.44 12.55
C SER A 148 19.04 -1.97 11.44
N GLY A 149 19.47 -1.97 10.18
CA GLY A 149 18.68 -2.45 9.04
C GLY A 149 17.70 -1.42 8.48
N LEU A 150 16.53 -1.90 8.03
CA LEU A 150 15.47 -1.09 7.43
C LEU A 150 14.46 -0.68 8.50
N VAL A 151 14.34 0.62 8.71
CA VAL A 151 13.34 1.23 9.60
C VAL A 151 12.22 1.81 8.76
N VAL A 152 10.98 1.48 9.10
CA VAL A 152 9.79 2.02 8.44
C VAL A 152 8.93 2.73 9.46
N ARG A 153 8.67 4.01 9.24
CA ARG A 153 7.81 4.85 10.07
C ARG A 153 6.61 5.30 9.27
N ALA A 154 5.45 5.39 9.91
CA ALA A 154 4.32 6.06 9.31
C ALA A 154 3.56 6.87 10.34
N ILE A 155 2.97 7.95 9.84
CA ILE A 155 2.18 8.90 10.59
C ILE A 155 0.87 9.19 9.87
N GLY A 156 -0.12 9.68 10.61
CA GLY A 156 -1.36 10.16 10.05
C GLY A 156 -2.31 10.67 11.13
N THR A 157 -3.53 11.03 10.72
CA THR A 157 -4.59 11.46 11.62
C THR A 157 -5.75 10.47 11.55
N ALA A 158 -6.09 9.85 12.69
CA ALA A 158 -7.23 8.97 12.79
C ALA A 158 -8.54 9.77 12.81
N CYS A 159 -9.48 9.37 11.96
CA CYS A 159 -10.76 10.05 11.77
C CYS A 159 -11.91 9.05 11.66
N THR A 160 -13.11 9.53 11.96
CA THR A 160 -14.37 8.93 11.52
C THR A 160 -14.95 9.79 10.41
N LEU A 161 -15.03 9.22 9.20
CA LEU A 161 -15.52 9.88 8.00
C LEU A 161 -16.87 9.29 7.58
N ASP A 162 -17.80 10.17 7.22
CA ASP A 162 -19.05 9.82 6.54
C ASP A 162 -18.94 10.12 5.05
N LYS A 163 -19.48 9.23 4.23
CA LYS A 163 -19.56 9.44 2.79
C LYS A 163 -20.68 10.44 2.47
N LEU A 164 -20.37 11.45 1.67
CA LEU A 164 -21.39 12.35 1.16
C LEU A 164 -22.18 11.60 0.07
N SER A 165 -23.50 11.51 0.24
CA SER A 165 -24.37 10.82 -0.72
C SER A 165 -24.40 11.56 -2.07
N ASN A 166 -23.79 10.91 -3.08
CA ASN A 166 -23.83 11.09 -4.53
C ASN A 166 -23.27 12.37 -5.18
N THR A 167 -22.12 12.19 -5.82
CA THR A 167 -21.96 12.49 -7.25
C THR A 167 -21.13 11.33 -7.84
N PRO A 168 -21.51 10.74 -9.00
CA PRO A 168 -20.72 9.66 -9.59
C PRO A 168 -19.34 10.20 -9.93
N VAL A 169 -18.32 9.72 -9.23
CA VAL A 169 -16.93 10.00 -9.58
C VAL A 169 -16.69 9.22 -10.87
N PHE A 170 -16.65 9.92 -12.00
CA PHE A 170 -16.05 9.39 -13.22
C PHE A 170 -14.63 8.97 -12.84
N LEU A 171 -14.39 7.65 -12.81
CA LEU A 171 -13.04 7.12 -12.71
C LEU A 171 -12.25 7.71 -13.89
N PRO A 172 -11.11 8.38 -13.67
CA PRO A 172 -10.24 8.70 -14.78
C PRO A 172 -9.80 7.37 -15.38
N ALA A 173 -10.11 7.16 -16.66
CA ALA A 173 -9.52 6.07 -17.42
C ALA A 173 -8.00 6.18 -17.28
N CYS A 174 -7.37 5.11 -16.81
CA CYS A 174 -5.93 4.98 -16.77
C CYS A 174 -5.42 4.90 -18.21
N ASN A 175 -5.35 6.05 -18.89
CA ASN A 175 -4.73 6.15 -20.19
C ASN A 175 -3.22 6.28 -19.96
N SER A 176 -2.54 5.15 -20.00
CA SER A 176 -1.09 5.10 -20.18
C SER A 176 -0.72 5.89 -21.45
N PRO A 177 0.39 6.65 -21.45
CA PRO A 177 0.83 7.34 -22.66
C PRO A 177 1.28 6.31 -23.69
N SER A 178 0.42 6.03 -24.68
CA SER A 178 0.80 5.29 -25.88
C SER A 178 1.87 6.11 -26.61
N LYS A 179 3.07 5.54 -26.76
CA LYS A 179 4.15 6.11 -27.55
C LYS A 179 3.65 6.33 -28.98
N GLU A 180 3.52 7.59 -29.39
CA GLU A 180 3.48 7.94 -30.81
C GLU A 180 4.86 7.62 -31.40
N ILE A 181 4.92 6.55 -32.18
CA ILE A 181 6.02 6.30 -33.11
C ILE A 181 5.70 7.17 -34.32
N LYS A 182 6.41 8.29 -34.46
CA LYS A 182 6.43 9.07 -35.70
C LYS A 182 7.28 8.32 -36.72
N GLU A 183 6.68 8.17 -37.88
CA GLU A 183 7.22 7.72 -39.17
C GLU A 183 8.59 8.35 -39.51
#